data_AF-A0A7I8INZ4-F1
#
_entry.id   AF-A0A7I8INZ4-F1
#
_cell.length_a   1.000
_cell.length_b   1.000
_cell.length_c   1.000
_cell.angle_alpha   90.00
_cell.angle_beta   90.00
_cell.angle_gamma   90.00
#
_symmetry.space_group_name_H-M   'P 1'
#
loop_
_entity.id
_entity.type
_entity.pdbx_description
1 polymer ?
#
loop_
_entity_poly.entity_id
_entity_poly.type
_entity_poly.pdbx_seq_one_letter_code
_entity_poly.pdbx_strand_id
1 'polypeptide(L)'
;MDRLREELSCAICLEICFEPSTTPCGHSFCKKCLKCATTRCGRRCPKCRDLLGNGRSCTVNTVLWNTIQLLFPDEIAARRNASPETSATQAPVVCNNPDSGSRGNVRTDGSSARLRSVRSGILRRPLRAGRPAIVELSGEQEPGRAAAASQSEDAALALRLQREEMMGALRETQQRPERNTVYMARANLRAMASRAIQLRSRRRQC
;
A
#
# COMPACT_ATOMS: atom_id res chain seq x y z
N MET A 1 -14.36 -22.40 14.31
CA MET A 1 -14.14 -21.18 13.49
C MET A 1 -13.81 -19.95 14.35
N ASP A 2 -13.98 -20.01 15.67
CA ASP A 2 -13.86 -18.86 16.58
C ASP A 2 -12.44 -18.30 16.73
N ARG A 3 -11.43 -19.18 16.69
CA ARG A 3 -10.02 -18.75 16.73
C ARG A 3 -9.67 -17.81 15.56
N LEU A 4 -10.20 -18.09 14.37
CA LEU A 4 -9.98 -17.26 13.18
C LEU A 4 -10.68 -15.90 13.29
N ARG A 5 -11.84 -15.85 13.97
CA ARG A 5 -12.55 -14.60 14.25
C ARG A 5 -11.72 -13.71 15.18
N GLU A 6 -11.10 -14.29 16.20
CA GLU A 6 -10.23 -13.57 17.13
C GLU A 6 -8.98 -13.01 16.43
N GLU A 7 -8.33 -13.81 15.58
CA GLU A 7 -7.15 -13.38 14.82
C GLU A 7 -7.44 -12.25 13.81
N LEU A 8 -8.65 -12.21 13.27
CA LEU A 8 -9.08 -11.20 12.29
C LEU A 8 -9.89 -10.07 12.93
N SER A 9 -10.00 -10.05 14.26
CA SER A 9 -10.63 -8.98 15.01
C SER A 9 -9.69 -7.78 15.19
N CYS A 10 -10.28 -6.59 15.13
CA CYS A 10 -9.54 -5.35 15.37
C CYS A 10 -9.38 -5.14 16.88
N ALA A 11 -8.15 -4.99 17.37
CA ALA A 11 -7.88 -4.81 18.80
C ALA A 11 -8.43 -3.49 19.41
N ILE A 12 -8.94 -2.58 18.58
CA ILE A 12 -9.47 -1.28 19.00
C ILE A 12 -10.99 -1.32 19.15
N CYS A 13 -11.70 -1.90 18.18
CA CYS A 13 -13.17 -1.96 18.19
C CYS A 13 -13.71 -3.36 18.50
N LEU A 14 -12.84 -4.36 18.66
CA LEU A 14 -13.17 -5.75 19.01
C LEU A 14 -14.11 -6.48 18.03
N GLU A 15 -14.22 -5.98 16.81
CA GLU A 15 -15.02 -6.55 15.71
C GLU A 15 -14.11 -7.00 14.55
N ILE A 16 -14.61 -7.87 13.67
CA ILE A 16 -13.93 -8.31 12.44
C ILE A 16 -13.43 -7.11 11.65
N CYS A 17 -12.14 -7.08 11.31
CA CYS A 17 -11.51 -5.91 10.69
C CYS A 17 -12.22 -5.46 9.41
N PHE A 18 -12.64 -4.19 9.37
CA PHE A 18 -13.21 -3.56 8.19
C PHE A 18 -12.17 -2.67 7.51
N GLU A 19 -11.89 -2.93 6.23
CA GLU A 19 -10.77 -2.32 5.50
C GLU A 19 -9.47 -2.36 6.33
N PRO A 20 -8.93 -3.57 6.62
CA PRO A 20 -7.77 -3.72 7.48
C PRO A 20 -6.56 -2.96 6.93
N SER A 21 -5.86 -2.23 7.79
CA SER A 21 -4.56 -1.62 7.50
C SER A 21 -3.50 -2.27 8.36
N THR A 22 -2.47 -2.81 7.70
CA THR A 22 -1.36 -3.51 8.35
C THR A 22 -0.23 -2.53 8.59
N THR A 23 0.15 -2.40 9.86
CA THR A 23 1.28 -1.60 10.33
C THR A 23 2.62 -2.27 9.98
N PRO A 24 3.75 -1.54 9.93
CA PRO A 24 5.06 -2.14 9.63
C PRO A 24 5.52 -3.17 10.66
N CYS A 25 4.97 -3.16 11.88
CA CYS A 25 5.20 -4.20 12.89
C CYS A 25 4.30 -5.44 12.73
N GLY A 26 3.53 -5.55 11.65
CA GLY A 26 2.71 -6.71 11.31
C GLY A 26 1.31 -6.74 11.92
N HIS A 27 0.96 -5.80 12.79
CA HIS A 27 -0.38 -5.73 13.38
C HIS A 27 -1.39 -5.07 12.43
N SER A 28 -2.60 -5.63 12.35
CA SER A 28 -3.67 -5.13 11.49
C SER A 28 -4.84 -4.59 12.31
N PHE A 29 -5.42 -3.48 11.85
CA PHE A 29 -6.56 -2.81 12.48
C PHE A 29 -7.50 -2.26 11.40
N CYS A 30 -8.75 -1.93 11.74
CA CYS A 30 -9.60 -1.19 10.80
C CYS A 30 -8.94 0.14 10.43
N LYS A 31 -9.00 0.53 9.14
CA LYS A 31 -8.45 1.80 8.65
C LYS A 31 -8.92 3.01 9.47
N LYS A 32 -10.21 3.07 9.80
CA LYS A 32 -10.80 4.14 10.63
C LYS A 32 -10.21 4.15 12.05
N CYS A 33 -10.09 2.98 12.67
CA CYS A 33 -9.55 2.83 14.02
C CYS A 33 -8.07 3.22 14.10
N LEU A 34 -7.26 2.78 13.14
CA LEU A 34 -5.83 3.11 13.11
C LEU A 34 -5.59 4.61 12.86
N LYS A 35 -6.36 5.23 11.97
CA LYS A 35 -6.33 6.67 11.73
C LYS A 35 -6.67 7.46 12.99
N CYS A 36 -7.74 7.06 13.68
CA CYS A 36 -8.17 7.65 14.95
C CYS A 36 -7.09 7.55 16.05
N ALA A 37 -6.53 6.35 16.25
CA ALA A 37 -5.48 6.10 17.23
C ALA A 37 -4.22 6.93 16.93
N THR A 38 -3.83 7.02 15.65
CA THR A 38 -2.66 7.81 15.23
C THR A 38 -2.85 9.31 15.50
N THR A 39 -4.06 9.83 15.32
CA THR A 39 -4.40 11.23 15.60
C THR A 39 -4.39 11.55 17.10
N ARG A 40 -4.87 10.63 17.95
CA ARG A 40 -5.04 10.89 19.39
C ARG A 40 -3.86 10.47 20.26
N CYS A 41 -3.21 9.36 19.93
CA CYS A 41 -2.20 8.71 20.77
C CYS A 41 -0.78 8.78 20.15
N GLY A 42 -0.64 9.45 19.00
CA GLY A 42 0.60 9.56 18.25
C GLY A 42 0.88 8.37 17.32
N ARG A 43 2.02 8.42 16.61
CA ARG A 43 2.43 7.41 15.61
C ARG A 43 3.01 6.15 16.26
N ARG A 44 2.23 5.46 17.09
CA ARG A 44 2.60 4.17 17.70
C ARG A 44 1.54 3.12 17.48
N CYS A 45 1.98 1.86 17.34
CA CYS A 45 1.08 0.73 17.20
C CYS A 45 0.28 0.51 18.51
N PRO A 46 -1.06 0.43 18.47
CA PRO A 46 -1.87 0.18 19.67
C PRO A 46 -1.64 -1.20 20.34
N LYS A 47 -1.12 -2.19 19.60
CA LYS A 47 -0.82 -3.53 20.11
C LYS A 47 0.56 -3.61 20.78
N CYS A 48 1.62 -3.20 20.07
CA CYS A 48 3.01 -3.42 20.50
C CYS A 48 3.79 -2.13 20.82
N ARG A 49 3.21 -0.96 20.61
CA ARG A 49 3.82 0.38 20.82
C ARG A 49 5.00 0.74 19.92
N ASP A 50 5.31 -0.09 18.92
CA ASP A 50 6.31 0.22 17.90
C ASP A 50 5.97 1.50 17.13
N LEU A 51 6.99 2.22 16.71
CA LEU A 51 6.83 3.44 15.93
C LEU A 51 6.26 3.12 14.55
N LEU A 52 5.12 3.75 14.23
CA LEU A 52 4.57 3.76 12.89
C LEU A 52 5.40 4.77 12.09
N GLY A 53 6.13 4.30 11.08
CA GLY A 53 6.99 5.15 10.25
C GLY A 53 6.25 6.34 9.64
N ASN A 54 6.98 7.34 9.16
CA ASN A 54 6.44 8.61 8.66
C ASN A 54 5.59 8.48 7.37
N GLY A 55 5.46 7.28 6.80
CA GLY A 55 4.75 7.02 5.54
C GLY A 55 3.45 6.24 5.72
N ARG A 56 2.35 6.81 5.23
CA ARG A 56 1.11 6.13 4.80
C ARG A 56 0.66 4.92 5.65
N SER A 57 0.69 5.01 6.98
CA SER A 57 0.34 3.92 7.90
C SER A 57 -1.14 3.50 7.89
N CYS A 58 -1.91 3.92 6.89
CA CYS A 58 -3.35 3.72 6.78
C CYS A 58 -3.76 3.17 5.39
N THR A 59 -2.82 2.56 4.65
CA THR A 59 -3.16 1.84 3.41
C THR A 59 -3.89 0.55 3.75
N VAL A 60 -4.95 0.25 3.00
CA VAL A 60 -5.69 -1.00 3.16
C VAL A 60 -4.84 -2.14 2.64
N ASN A 61 -4.72 -3.21 3.43
CA ASN A 61 -4.16 -4.47 2.99
C ASN A 61 -5.24 -5.20 2.17
N THR A 62 -5.18 -5.06 0.85
CA THR A 62 -6.18 -5.60 -0.08
C THR A 62 -6.30 -7.12 0.01
N VAL A 63 -5.18 -7.84 0.20
CA VAL A 63 -5.19 -9.30 0.31
C VAL A 63 -5.95 -9.72 1.56
N LEU A 64 -5.60 -9.14 2.72
CA LEU A 64 -6.28 -9.43 3.98
C LEU A 64 -7.76 -9.02 3.91
N TRP A 65 -8.07 -7.91 3.26
CA TRP A 65 -9.45 -7.46 3.07
C TRP A 65 -10.28 -8.44 2.23
N ASN A 66 -9.71 -8.97 1.15
CA ASN A 66 -10.37 -9.98 0.32
C ASN A 66 -10.60 -11.27 1.11
N THR A 67 -9.60 -11.71 1.88
CA THR A 67 -9.73 -12.89 2.74
C THR A 67 -10.84 -12.73 3.77
N ILE A 68 -10.94 -11.58 4.43
CA ILE A 68 -11.99 -11.30 5.41
C ILE A 68 -13.38 -11.32 4.74
N GLN A 69 -13.53 -10.71 3.56
CA GLN A 69 -14.80 -10.72 2.83
C GLN A 69 -15.26 -12.13 2.44
N LEU A 70 -14.32 -13.03 2.11
CA LEU A 70 -14.63 -14.42 1.78
C LEU A 70 -15.03 -15.25 3.00
N LEU A 71 -14.42 -14.98 4.16
CA LEU A 71 -14.63 -15.77 5.37
C LEU A 71 -15.80 -15.27 6.23
N PHE A 72 -16.11 -13.96 6.20
CA PHE A 72 -17.07 -13.29 7.08
C PHE A 72 -18.01 -12.34 6.31
N PRO A 73 -18.76 -12.82 5.30
CA PRO A 73 -19.61 -11.97 4.48
C PRO A 73 -20.72 -11.28 5.28
N ASP A 74 -21.33 -11.98 6.24
CA ASP A 74 -22.45 -11.48 7.03
C ASP A 74 -22.01 -10.36 7.99
N GLU A 75 -20.86 -10.53 8.67
CA GLU A 75 -20.30 -9.50 9.54
C GLU A 75 -19.91 -8.24 8.76
N ILE A 76 -19.35 -8.40 7.55
CA ILE A 76 -19.01 -7.28 6.70
C ILE A 76 -20.26 -6.57 6.17
N ALA A 77 -21.31 -7.30 5.81
CA ALA A 77 -22.59 -6.73 5.39
C ALA A 77 -23.25 -5.94 6.53
N ALA A 78 -23.35 -6.53 7.73
CA ALA A 78 -23.87 -5.86 8.92
C ALA A 78 -23.11 -4.57 9.22
N ARG A 79 -21.77 -4.61 9.13
CA ARG A 79 -20.91 -3.47 9.40
C ARG A 79 -20.98 -2.37 8.34
N ARG A 80 -21.21 -2.73 7.07
CA ARG A 80 -21.46 -1.78 5.99
C ARG A 80 -22.77 -1.03 6.23
N ASN A 81 -23.82 -1.75 6.63
CA ASN A 81 -25.15 -1.19 6.87
C ASN A 81 -25.20 -0.33 8.15
N ALA A 82 -24.36 -0.63 9.14
CA ALA A 82 -24.20 0.18 10.35
C ALA A 82 -23.38 1.48 10.15
N SER A 83 -22.84 1.73 8.95
CA SER A 83 -22.09 2.96 8.62
C SER A 83 -22.90 3.95 7.77
N PRO A 84 -23.98 4.51 8.32
CA PRO A 84 -24.18 5.95 8.26
C PRO A 84 -24.28 6.49 9.69
N GLU A 85 -23.33 7.33 10.09
CA GLU A 85 -23.50 8.24 11.24
C GLU A 85 -23.52 7.61 12.65
N THR A 86 -22.36 7.21 13.18
CA THR A 86 -22.11 7.29 14.63
C THR A 86 -20.66 7.69 14.89
N SER A 87 -20.39 8.97 14.67
CA SER A 87 -19.21 9.67 15.13
C SER A 87 -19.41 10.20 16.56
N ALA A 88 -19.78 9.36 17.55
CA ALA A 88 -19.98 9.88 18.92
C ALA A 88 -19.91 8.87 20.09
N THR A 89 -19.65 7.59 19.89
CA THR A 89 -19.26 6.72 21.02
C THR A 89 -17.83 6.30 20.82
N GLN A 90 -16.94 7.27 21.02
CA GLN A 90 -15.55 6.97 21.28
C GLN A 90 -15.53 6.22 22.60
N ALA A 91 -15.46 4.88 22.57
CA ALA A 91 -14.78 4.19 23.65
C ALA A 91 -13.45 4.94 23.84
N PRO A 92 -13.09 5.36 25.07
CA PRO A 92 -11.85 6.08 25.28
C PRO A 92 -10.76 5.20 24.68
N VAL A 93 -10.03 5.73 23.70
CA VAL A 93 -8.84 5.06 23.20
C VAL A 93 -7.85 5.23 24.34
N VAL A 94 -7.92 4.33 25.34
CA VAL A 94 -7.01 4.36 26.47
C VAL A 94 -5.69 3.90 25.91
N CYS A 95 -4.82 4.86 25.64
CA CYS A 95 -3.40 4.60 25.44
C CYS A 95 -2.83 4.11 26.78
N ASN A 96 -3.01 2.81 27.07
CA ASN A 96 -2.37 2.18 28.21
C ASN A 96 -0.86 2.28 28.00
N ASN A 97 -0.22 3.18 28.77
CA ASN A 97 1.21 3.33 28.93
C ASN A 97 1.61 2.65 30.26
N PRO A 98 2.12 1.41 30.27
CA PRO A 98 2.87 0.84 31.35
C PRO A 98 4.33 1.19 31.08
N ASP A 99 4.74 2.39 31.46
CA ASP A 99 6.17 2.65 31.67
C ASP A 99 6.39 3.84 32.62
N SER A 100 5.92 3.67 33.86
CA SER A 100 6.51 4.34 35.02
C SER A 100 7.56 3.39 35.61
N GLY A 101 8.73 3.37 34.98
CA GLY A 101 9.86 2.52 35.36
C GLY A 101 11.21 3.14 34.99
N SER A 102 11.66 4.10 35.79
CA SER A 102 13.06 4.46 36.05
C SER A 102 14.04 4.60 34.85
N ARG A 103 14.29 5.83 34.41
CA ARG A 103 15.57 6.20 33.77
C ARG A 103 16.34 7.14 34.69
N GLY A 104 17.36 6.56 35.35
CA GLY A 104 18.35 7.29 36.11
C GLY A 104 19.14 8.25 35.22
N ASN A 105 19.37 9.46 35.73
CA ASN A 105 20.24 10.46 35.14
C ASN A 105 21.69 9.96 35.13
N VAL A 106 22.28 9.83 33.95
CA VAL A 106 23.73 9.95 33.79
C VAL A 106 24.00 11.31 33.17
N ARG A 107 24.53 12.21 33.99
CA ARG A 107 25.19 13.44 33.54
C ARG A 107 26.57 13.03 33.01
N THR A 108 26.89 13.42 31.78
CA THR A 108 28.29 13.58 31.37
C THR A 108 28.44 14.95 30.75
N ASP A 109 29.42 15.68 31.28
CA ASP A 109 29.81 17.03 30.92
C ASP A 109 30.54 17.09 29.58
N GLY A 110 30.35 18.24 28.91
CA GLY A 110 31.44 19.00 28.29
C GLY A 110 32.04 18.50 26.98
N SER A 111 31.79 19.21 25.88
CA SER A 111 32.81 20.11 25.30
C SER A 111 32.29 20.91 24.11
N SER A 112 32.64 22.20 24.13
CA SER A 112 32.41 23.21 23.09
C SER A 112 33.11 22.91 21.77
N ALA A 113 32.45 23.20 20.65
CA ALA A 113 33.09 23.75 19.47
C ALA A 113 32.08 24.54 18.62
N ARG A 114 32.09 25.87 18.78
CA ARG A 114 31.60 26.83 17.80
C ARG A 114 32.57 26.83 16.62
N LEU A 115 32.10 27.00 15.38
CA LEU A 115 32.83 27.73 14.32
C LEU A 115 31.86 28.11 13.18
N ARG A 116 32.28 29.12 12.42
CA ARG A 116 31.47 30.14 11.74
C ARG A 116 31.13 29.82 10.27
N SER A 117 30.09 30.52 9.83
CA SER A 117 29.68 30.89 8.47
C SER A 117 30.79 31.10 7.44
N VAL A 118 30.57 30.61 6.21
CA VAL A 118 30.95 31.34 4.98
C VAL A 118 29.79 31.25 3.97
N ARG A 119 29.41 32.42 3.45
CA ARG A 119 28.45 32.64 2.36
C ARG A 119 29.07 32.27 1.01
N SER A 120 28.28 31.68 0.12
CA SER A 120 28.38 31.90 -1.32
C SER A 120 26.98 31.90 -1.92
N GLY A 121 26.61 33.01 -2.57
CA GLY A 121 25.35 33.16 -3.29
C GLY A 121 25.43 32.59 -4.71
N ILE A 122 24.29 32.59 -5.40
CA ILE A 122 24.08 33.15 -6.75
C ILE A 122 22.58 33.05 -7.11
N LEU A 123 21.98 34.23 -7.25
CA LEU A 123 20.91 34.71 -8.14
C LEU A 123 19.56 33.95 -8.29
N ARG A 124 18.54 34.52 -7.62
CA ARG A 124 17.12 34.41 -7.98
C ARG A 124 16.72 35.62 -8.86
N ARG A 125 16.13 35.38 -10.04
CA ARG A 125 15.51 36.41 -10.90
C ARG A 125 14.14 36.83 -10.34
N PRO A 126 13.76 38.13 -10.40
CA PRO A 126 12.48 38.61 -9.87
C PRO A 126 11.37 38.51 -10.92
N LEU A 127 10.16 38.12 -10.48
CA LEU A 127 8.92 38.28 -11.22
C LEU A 127 8.33 39.66 -10.88
N ARG A 128 8.23 40.51 -11.90
CA ARG A 128 7.67 41.87 -11.81
C ARG A 128 6.14 41.78 -11.92
N ALA A 129 5.48 42.50 -11.03
CA ALA A 129 4.04 42.71 -11.02
C ALA A 129 3.56 43.52 -12.23
N GLY A 130 2.33 43.23 -12.68
CA GLY A 130 1.56 44.05 -13.61
C GLY A 130 0.12 43.52 -13.77
N ARG A 131 -0.84 44.17 -13.12
CA ARG A 131 -2.28 44.11 -13.48
C ARG A 131 -2.51 45.06 -14.65
N PRO A 132 -3.40 44.73 -15.60
CA PRO A 132 -4.67 45.47 -15.76
C PRO A 132 -5.86 44.50 -15.94
N ALA A 133 -7.03 44.74 -15.36
CA ALA A 133 -8.12 45.63 -15.79
C ALA A 133 -8.98 45.04 -16.95
N ILE A 134 -10.27 45.01 -16.69
CA ILE A 134 -11.40 44.36 -17.40
C ILE A 134 -11.73 45.10 -18.69
N VAL A 135 -12.09 44.37 -19.75
CA VAL A 135 -13.12 44.81 -20.72
C VAL A 135 -13.89 43.59 -21.23
N GLU A 136 -15.16 43.47 -20.86
CA GLU A 136 -16.16 42.71 -21.60
C GLU A 136 -16.51 43.50 -22.86
N LEU A 137 -16.44 42.86 -24.03
CA LEU A 137 -17.13 43.31 -25.24
C LEU A 137 -17.64 42.07 -25.98
N SER A 138 -18.97 41.97 -26.00
CA SER A 138 -19.78 41.03 -26.75
C SER A 138 -19.59 41.19 -28.27
N GLY A 139 -19.74 40.11 -29.05
CA GLY A 139 -19.89 40.23 -30.49
C GLY A 139 -19.50 39.00 -31.31
N GLU A 140 -20.44 38.05 -31.39
CA GLU A 140 -20.86 37.31 -32.61
C GLU A 140 -19.79 36.84 -33.61
N GLN A 141 -19.62 35.51 -33.75
CA GLN A 141 -20.00 34.75 -34.96
C GLN A 141 -19.50 33.31 -34.87
N GLU A 142 -20.46 32.36 -34.90
CA GLU A 142 -20.21 31.00 -35.35
C GLU A 142 -19.65 31.03 -36.78
N PRO A 143 -18.66 30.17 -37.08
CA PRO A 143 -18.89 29.26 -38.19
C PRO A 143 -18.37 27.84 -37.92
N GLY A 144 -19.18 26.86 -38.35
CA GLY A 144 -18.62 25.67 -38.99
C GLY A 144 -18.37 24.46 -38.09
N ARG A 145 -19.45 23.81 -37.68
CA ARG A 145 -19.48 22.35 -37.52
C ARG A 145 -19.01 21.68 -38.83
N ALA A 146 -17.75 21.23 -38.91
CA ALA A 146 -17.29 20.10 -39.75
C ALA A 146 -15.75 19.91 -39.72
N ALA A 147 -15.14 19.60 -38.57
CA ALA A 147 -13.73 19.14 -38.55
C ALA A 147 -13.27 18.37 -37.29
N ALA A 148 -14.17 17.98 -36.38
CA ALA A 148 -13.79 17.43 -35.06
C ALA A 148 -14.05 15.91 -34.89
N ALA A 149 -14.57 15.22 -35.92
CA ALA A 149 -14.90 13.80 -35.83
C ALA A 149 -13.77 12.87 -36.30
N SER A 150 -12.90 13.28 -37.22
CA SER A 150 -11.86 12.38 -37.77
C SER A 150 -10.61 12.29 -36.89
N GLN A 151 -10.24 13.36 -36.18
CA GLN A 151 -9.05 13.34 -35.31
C GLN A 151 -9.26 12.53 -34.02
N SER A 152 -10.50 12.37 -33.55
CA SER A 152 -10.82 11.61 -32.35
C SER A 152 -10.88 10.10 -32.61
N GLU A 153 -11.25 9.68 -33.83
CA GLU A 153 -11.27 8.29 -34.25
C GLU A 153 -9.86 7.73 -34.42
N ASP A 154 -8.96 8.48 -35.08
CA ASP A 154 -7.55 8.11 -35.25
C ASP A 154 -6.81 8.07 -33.90
N ALA A 155 -7.09 9.02 -33.01
CA ALA A 155 -6.54 9.02 -31.65
C ALA A 155 -7.06 7.83 -30.82
N ALA A 156 -8.34 7.49 -30.94
CA ALA A 156 -8.93 6.34 -30.26
C ALA A 156 -8.45 5.00 -30.84
N LEU A 157 -8.14 4.94 -32.14
CA LEU A 157 -7.53 3.79 -32.78
C LEU A 157 -6.06 3.64 -32.34
N ALA A 158 -5.28 4.72 -32.35
CA ALA A 158 -3.90 4.72 -31.88
C ALA A 158 -3.77 4.24 -30.43
N LEU A 159 -4.66 4.68 -29.54
CA LEU A 159 -4.69 4.22 -28.14
C LEU A 159 -5.09 2.74 -28.00
N ARG A 160 -5.98 2.23 -28.87
CA ARG A 160 -6.33 0.79 -28.89
C ARG A 160 -5.16 -0.06 -29.36
N LEU A 161 -4.50 0.33 -30.46
CA LEU A 161 -3.32 -0.36 -30.97
C LEU A 161 -2.19 -0.38 -29.94
N GLN A 162 -1.91 0.77 -29.30
CA GLN A 162 -0.90 0.87 -28.24
C GLN A 162 -1.23 -0.03 -27.03
N ARG A 163 -2.52 -0.19 -26.69
CA ARG A 163 -2.97 -1.10 -25.62
C ARG A 163 -2.84 -2.57 -26.02
N GLU A 164 -3.11 -2.91 -27.27
CA GLU A 164 -2.98 -4.27 -27.82
C GLU A 164 -1.51 -4.70 -27.92
N GLU A 165 -0.61 -3.82 -28.38
CA GLU A 165 0.85 -4.04 -28.40
C GLU A 165 1.41 -4.28 -26.98
N MET A 166 0.99 -3.47 -26.01
CA MET A 166 1.36 -3.62 -24.59
C MET A 166 0.90 -4.98 -24.03
N MET A 167 -0.32 -5.43 -24.37
CA MET A 167 -0.84 -6.74 -23.94
C MET A 167 -0.14 -7.91 -24.66
N GLY A 168 0.31 -7.70 -25.92
CA GLY A 168 1.13 -8.63 -26.69
C GLY A 168 2.52 -8.84 -26.07
N ALA A 169 3.20 -7.77 -25.68
CA ALA A 169 4.51 -7.83 -25.02
C ALA A 169 4.46 -8.59 -23.67
N LEU A 170 3.33 -8.54 -22.95
CA LEU A 170 3.12 -9.34 -21.73
C LEU A 170 2.91 -10.85 -22.02
N ARG A 171 2.31 -11.19 -23.17
CA ARG A 171 2.17 -12.59 -23.61
C ARG A 171 3.49 -13.16 -24.14
N GLU A 172 4.30 -12.36 -24.82
CA GLU A 172 5.64 -12.76 -25.30
C GLU A 172 6.64 -12.94 -24.14
N THR A 173 6.54 -12.11 -23.09
CA THR A 173 7.36 -12.29 -21.88
C THR A 173 6.93 -13.51 -21.05
N GLN A 174 5.69 -14.00 -21.20
CA GLN A 174 5.26 -15.26 -20.59
C GLN A 174 5.72 -16.51 -21.38
N GLN A 175 6.16 -16.36 -22.64
CA GLN A 175 6.59 -17.47 -23.51
C GLN A 175 8.12 -17.53 -23.78
N ARG A 176 8.95 -16.67 -23.16
CA ARG A 176 10.42 -16.78 -23.18
C ARG A 176 10.99 -17.25 -21.82
N PRO A 177 12.10 -18.00 -21.82
CA PRO A 177 12.21 -19.33 -21.20
C PRO A 177 12.79 -19.34 -19.77
N GLU A 178 12.44 -18.40 -18.89
CA GLU A 178 13.00 -18.41 -17.52
C GLU A 178 12.10 -19.09 -16.49
N ARG A 179 10.80 -19.25 -16.76
CA ARG A 179 9.86 -19.82 -15.78
C ARG A 179 9.91 -21.34 -15.63
N ASN A 180 10.67 -22.03 -16.48
CA ASN A 180 10.71 -23.50 -16.53
C ASN A 180 12.10 -24.13 -16.39
N THR A 181 13.19 -23.38 -16.17
CA THR A 181 14.52 -23.98 -16.01
C THR A 181 14.64 -24.77 -14.71
N VAL A 182 14.19 -24.20 -13.59
CA VAL A 182 14.27 -24.84 -12.27
C VAL A 182 13.30 -26.03 -12.17
N TYR A 183 12.07 -25.89 -12.70
CA TYR A 183 11.09 -26.96 -12.71
C TYR A 183 11.53 -28.15 -13.58
N MET A 184 12.03 -27.89 -14.80
CA MET A 184 12.57 -28.92 -15.68
C MET A 184 13.87 -29.53 -15.13
N ALA A 185 14.78 -28.73 -14.57
CA ALA A 185 15.97 -29.25 -13.91
C ALA A 185 15.62 -30.18 -12.75
N ARG A 186 14.62 -29.82 -11.94
CA ARG A 186 14.15 -30.66 -10.82
C ARG A 186 13.46 -31.93 -11.31
N ALA A 187 12.70 -31.87 -12.40
CA ALA A 187 12.09 -33.05 -13.03
C ALA A 187 13.16 -34.00 -13.60
N ASN A 188 14.18 -33.45 -14.27
CA ASN A 188 15.30 -34.20 -14.83
C ASN A 188 16.13 -34.89 -13.73
N LEU A 189 16.44 -34.18 -12.64
CA LEU A 189 17.14 -34.76 -11.48
C LEU A 189 16.35 -35.90 -10.85
N ARG A 190 15.03 -35.75 -10.69
CA ARG A 190 14.17 -36.85 -10.20
C ARG A 190 14.21 -38.06 -11.12
N ALA A 191 14.12 -37.85 -12.43
CA ALA A 191 14.19 -38.95 -13.41
C ALA A 191 15.56 -39.65 -13.43
N MET A 192 16.65 -38.93 -13.17
CA MET A 192 17.99 -39.52 -13.05
C MET A 192 18.12 -40.34 -11.76
N ALA A 193 17.64 -39.81 -10.63
CA ALA A 193 17.67 -40.51 -9.34
C ALA A 193 16.86 -41.82 -9.39
N SER A 194 15.65 -41.81 -9.95
CA SER A 194 14.84 -43.02 -10.10
C SER A 194 15.53 -44.09 -10.94
N ARG A 195 16.16 -43.70 -12.06
CA ARG A 195 16.94 -44.63 -12.90
C ARG A 195 18.14 -45.21 -12.16
N ALA A 196 18.86 -44.40 -11.38
CA ALA A 196 19.99 -44.87 -10.59
C ALA A 196 19.56 -45.88 -9.51
N ILE A 197 18.41 -45.66 -8.86
CA ILE A 197 17.83 -46.59 -7.89
C ILE A 197 17.46 -47.91 -8.57
N GLN A 198 16.85 -47.86 -9.75
CA GLN A 198 16.43 -49.05 -10.48
C GLN A 198 17.60 -49.87 -11.05
N LEU A 199 18.71 -49.21 -11.42
CA LEU A 199 19.95 -49.90 -11.80
C LEU A 199 20.60 -50.57 -10.58
N ARG A 200 20.56 -49.93 -9.40
CA ARG A 200 21.08 -50.51 -8.16
C ARG A 200 20.24 -51.69 -7.67
N SER A 201 18.92 -51.64 -7.81
CA SER A 201 18.05 -52.78 -7.45
C SER A 201 18.28 -53.96 -8.38
N ARG A 202 18.42 -53.73 -9.68
CA ARG A 202 18.76 -54.77 -10.67
C ARG A 202 20.12 -55.41 -10.41
N ARG A 203 21.14 -54.62 -10.04
CA ARG A 203 22.47 -55.14 -9.67
C ARG A 203 22.51 -55.92 -8.36
N ARG A 204 21.49 -55.81 -7.51
CA ARG A 204 21.36 -56.59 -6.25
C ARG A 204 20.58 -57.90 -6.43
N GLN A 205 19.98 -58.12 -7.61
CA GLN A 205 19.16 -59.28 -7.94
C GLN A 205 19.88 -60.28 -8.87
N CYS A 206 21.14 -60.02 -9.21
CA CYS A 206 22.09 -60.96 -9.79
C CYS A 206 23.16 -61.25 -8.75
#